data_AF-A0A7Y4WW86-F1
#
_entry.id   AF-A0A7Y4WW86-F1
#
_cell.length_a   1.000
_cell.length_b   1.000
_cell.length_c   1.000
_cell.angle_alpha   90.00
_cell.angle_beta   90.00
_cell.angle_gamma   90.00
#
_symmetry.space_group_name_H-M   'P 1'
#
loop_
_entity.id
_entity.type
_entity.pdbx_description
1 polymer ?
#
loop_
_entity_poly.entity_id
_entity_poly.type
_entity_poly.pdbx_seq_one_letter_code
_entity_poly.pdbx_strand_id
1 'polypeptide(L)'
;MTNSRQPQIADKLKFVRLKNAKRAAYGKSINAAKFHFAGPIVIIWLSVIMKQEIPFRIVVADPLAGVFMKVQKGKDAYLAPTATSSRTITFDFSLMVDLEGDIPNFLGPFSQGPKTSRFIYVNSGTYAGQGNTLWARRAKLSLMSISKEKVEAVLASTGARLETTIQGIGRDGGPVCASVKGVEWKVAGQ
;
A
#
# COMPACT_ATOMS: atom_id res chain seq x y z
N MET A 1 40.79 32.13 51.17
CA MET A 1 39.53 32.73 50.68
C MET A 1 39.34 32.25 49.24
N THR A 2 38.76 31.06 49.02
CA THR A 2 37.32 30.81 48.72
C THR A 2 36.87 31.58 47.46
N ASN A 3 36.26 31.03 46.40
CA ASN A 3 35.47 29.82 46.26
C ASN A 3 35.28 29.48 44.76
N SER A 4 34.93 28.23 44.50
CA SER A 4 34.50 27.56 43.25
C SER A 4 33.44 28.27 42.39
N ARG A 5 33.41 27.98 41.07
CA ARG A 5 32.32 27.25 40.36
C ARG A 5 32.50 27.22 38.82
N GLN A 6 32.47 26.01 38.25
CA GLN A 6 32.01 25.68 36.87
C GLN A 6 30.47 25.57 36.86
N PRO A 7 29.74 25.27 35.74
CA PRO A 7 29.99 25.44 34.28
C PRO A 7 28.72 25.97 33.53
N GLN A 8 28.70 26.07 32.19
CA GLN A 8 27.67 25.42 31.32
C GLN A 8 27.85 25.68 29.79
N ILE A 9 27.33 24.73 29.02
CA ILE A 9 27.52 24.36 27.61
C ILE A 9 26.37 24.93 26.74
N ALA A 10 26.56 24.95 25.40
CA ALA A 10 25.58 25.09 24.28
C ALA A 10 25.72 26.42 23.51
N ASP A 11 25.68 26.55 22.17
CA ASP A 11 25.44 25.61 21.08
C ASP A 11 26.05 26.19 19.78
N LYS A 12 26.74 25.33 19.02
CA LYS A 12 27.02 25.52 17.59
C LYS A 12 25.88 24.84 16.82
N LEU A 13 25.20 25.54 15.92
CA LEU A 13 24.88 25.03 14.57
C LEU A 13 24.18 26.10 13.73
N LYS A 14 24.85 26.47 12.64
CA LYS A 14 24.43 27.45 11.63
C LYS A 14 23.38 26.82 10.73
N PHE A 15 22.19 27.43 10.63
CA PHE A 15 21.15 27.00 9.70
C PHE A 15 21.21 27.74 8.37
N VAL A 16 20.97 26.96 7.30
CA VAL A 16 21.08 27.30 5.89
C VAL A 16 19.91 28.18 5.41
N ARG A 17 20.24 29.04 4.45
CA ARG A 17 19.46 30.11 3.82
C ARG A 17 18.37 29.54 2.89
N LEU A 18 17.09 29.88 3.12
CA LEU A 18 15.99 29.67 2.18
C LEU A 18 15.58 31.00 1.53
N LYS A 19 15.51 31.02 0.19
CA LYS A 19 15.01 32.14 -0.62
C LYS A 19 13.59 31.83 -1.14
N ASN A 20 12.77 32.87 -1.12
CA ASN A 20 11.35 32.97 -1.47
C ASN A 20 11.00 32.70 -2.95
N ALA A 21 9.74 32.28 -3.19
CA ALA A 21 8.72 32.84 -4.12
C ALA A 21 7.75 31.70 -4.54
N LYS A 22 6.41 31.79 -4.57
CA LYS A 22 5.51 32.87 -5.01
C LYS A 22 4.14 32.81 -4.31
N ARG A 23 3.50 33.99 -4.27
CA ARG A 23 2.20 34.36 -3.71
C ARG A 23 0.99 33.81 -4.48
N ALA A 24 -0.12 33.59 -3.76
CA ALA A 24 -1.50 34.08 -3.99
C ALA A 24 -2.47 33.07 -3.32
N ALA A 25 -3.52 33.40 -2.57
CA ALA A 25 -4.09 34.63 -2.06
C ALA A 25 -5.13 34.21 -1.00
N TYR A 26 -5.10 34.75 0.21
CA TYR A 26 -6.32 35.08 0.97
C TYR A 26 -5.95 35.90 2.20
N GLY A 27 -6.32 37.18 2.20
CA GLY A 27 -6.16 38.05 3.35
C GLY A 27 -7.31 37.83 4.33
N LYS A 28 -6.98 37.52 5.59
CA LYS A 28 -7.63 38.14 6.75
C LYS A 28 -6.73 37.99 7.96
N SER A 29 -6.39 39.13 8.54
CA SER A 29 -5.68 39.32 9.79
C SER A 29 -6.24 38.43 10.90
N ILE A 30 -5.38 37.64 11.55
CA ILE A 30 -5.58 37.20 12.93
C ILE A 30 -4.31 37.53 13.70
N ASN A 31 -4.49 38.31 14.78
CA ASN A 31 -3.45 38.78 15.66
C ASN A 31 -2.67 37.62 16.28
N ALA A 32 -1.37 37.85 16.49
CA ALA A 32 -0.46 36.93 17.17
C ALA A 32 -0.88 36.73 18.64
N ALA A 33 -1.65 35.67 18.89
CA ALA A 33 -1.72 35.06 20.20
C ALA A 33 -0.60 34.03 20.31
N LYS A 34 0.33 34.26 21.24
CA LYS A 34 1.33 33.28 21.67
C LYS A 34 0.58 32.06 22.23
N PHE A 35 0.48 30.98 21.46
CA PHE A 35 0.04 29.70 21.97
C PHE A 35 1.26 28.86 22.33
N HIS A 36 1.58 28.81 23.62
CA HIS A 36 2.30 27.68 24.19
C HIS A 36 1.38 26.47 24.13
N PHE A 37 1.68 25.50 23.26
CA PHE A 37 1.07 24.17 23.35
C PHE A 37 2.08 23.20 23.96
N ALA A 38 1.97 23.02 25.27
CA ALA A 38 2.46 21.84 25.97
C ALA A 38 1.24 20.94 26.23
N GLY A 39 1.05 19.88 25.45
CA GLY A 39 -0.06 18.94 25.61
C GLY A 39 -0.37 18.07 24.37
N PRO A 40 -1.08 16.95 24.53
CA PRO A 40 -0.99 15.69 23.74
C PRO A 40 -1.56 15.74 22.30
N ILE A 41 -1.91 16.92 21.79
CA ILE A 41 -2.61 17.09 20.51
C ILE A 41 -1.71 16.77 19.31
N VAL A 42 -0.39 16.87 19.46
CA VAL A 42 0.59 16.46 18.43
C VAL A 42 0.62 14.93 18.25
N ILE A 43 0.37 14.15 19.32
CA ILE A 43 0.49 12.69 19.31
C ILE A 43 -0.72 12.04 18.61
N ILE A 44 -1.91 12.62 18.77
CA ILE A 44 -3.14 12.10 18.14
C ILE A 44 -3.11 12.32 16.62
N TRP A 45 -2.50 13.42 16.14
CA TRP A 45 -2.28 13.64 14.71
C TRP A 45 -1.29 12.65 14.10
N LEU A 46 -0.19 12.32 14.78
CA LEU A 46 0.80 11.35 14.28
C LEU A 46 0.23 9.93 14.08
N SER A 47 -0.67 9.48 14.95
CA SER A 47 -1.24 8.12 14.87
C SER A 47 -2.26 7.93 13.74
N VAL A 48 -2.98 8.99 13.35
CA VAL A 48 -3.89 8.98 12.18
C VAL A 48 -3.10 9.04 10.86
N ILE A 49 -1.84 9.48 10.88
CA ILE A 49 -1.01 9.66 9.67
C ILE A 49 -0.32 8.36 9.20
N MET A 50 -0.21 7.32 10.04
CA MET A 50 0.64 6.16 9.69
C MET A 50 -0.11 5.00 9.01
N LYS A 51 -1.45 4.96 9.09
CA LYS A 51 -2.28 3.99 8.37
C LYS A 51 -3.00 4.66 7.22
N GLN A 52 -2.61 4.30 6.01
CA GLN A 52 -3.10 4.90 4.78
C GLN A 52 -3.83 3.87 3.93
N GLU A 53 -4.98 4.25 3.37
CA GLU A 53 -5.64 3.42 2.36
C GLU A 53 -5.02 3.73 0.99
N ILE A 54 -4.55 2.71 0.28
CA ILE A 54 -4.02 2.88 -1.07
C ILE A 54 -4.72 1.94 -2.06
N PRO A 55 -4.96 2.40 -3.31
CA PRO A 55 -5.57 1.59 -4.35
C PRO A 55 -4.55 0.63 -4.97
N PHE A 56 -5.05 -0.54 -5.34
CA PHE A 56 -4.35 -1.65 -5.95
C PHE A 56 -5.05 -2.11 -7.22
N ARG A 57 -4.25 -2.56 -8.20
CA ARG A 57 -4.73 -3.30 -9.37
C ARG A 57 -3.92 -4.58 -9.59
N ILE A 58 -4.64 -5.68 -9.84
CA ILE A 58 -4.05 -6.91 -10.36
C ILE A 58 -4.59 -7.12 -11.76
N VAL A 59 -3.69 -7.30 -12.72
CA VAL A 59 -4.02 -7.75 -14.07
C VAL A 59 -3.54 -9.19 -14.22
N VAL A 60 -4.45 -10.10 -14.56
CA VAL A 60 -4.11 -11.46 -14.97
C VAL A 60 -4.11 -11.49 -16.49
N ALA A 61 -2.93 -11.57 -17.10
CA ALA A 61 -2.75 -11.69 -18.53
C ALA A 61 -2.94 -13.14 -18.97
N ASP A 62 -3.58 -13.33 -20.13
CA ASP A 62 -3.83 -14.63 -20.76
C ASP A 62 -4.40 -15.66 -19.77
N PRO A 63 -5.58 -15.38 -19.18
CA PRO A 63 -6.24 -16.29 -18.26
C PRO A 63 -6.66 -17.58 -18.96
N LEU A 64 -6.67 -18.70 -18.23
CA LEU A 64 -7.18 -19.95 -18.79
C LEU A 64 -8.68 -19.82 -19.12
N ALA A 65 -9.03 -20.05 -20.39
CA ALA A 65 -10.39 -19.91 -20.88
C ALA A 65 -11.39 -20.76 -20.08
N GLY A 66 -12.55 -20.19 -19.77
CA GLY A 66 -13.62 -20.87 -19.03
C GLY A 66 -13.35 -21.09 -17.54
N VAL A 67 -12.23 -20.60 -16.99
CA VAL A 67 -11.95 -20.70 -15.55
C VAL A 67 -12.17 -19.37 -14.86
N PHE A 68 -13.04 -19.36 -13.85
CA PHE A 68 -13.30 -18.16 -13.06
C PHE A 68 -12.08 -17.83 -12.21
N MET A 69 -11.78 -16.54 -12.10
CA MET A 69 -10.80 -16.02 -11.17
C MET A 69 -11.40 -14.91 -10.33
N LYS A 70 -11.09 -14.92 -9.03
CA LYS A 70 -11.52 -13.90 -8.07
C LYS A 70 -10.43 -13.65 -7.03
N VAL A 71 -10.35 -12.43 -6.51
CA VAL A 71 -9.45 -12.12 -5.39
C VAL A 71 -10.12 -12.52 -4.08
N GLN A 72 -9.38 -13.19 -3.19
CA GLN A 72 -9.93 -13.61 -1.89
C GLN A 72 -10.09 -12.40 -0.94
N LYS A 73 -11.26 -12.30 -0.30
CA LYS A 73 -11.58 -11.29 0.71
C LYS A 73 -11.88 -11.98 2.05
N GLY A 74 -10.94 -11.95 2.98
CA GLY A 74 -11.07 -12.62 4.27
C GLY A 74 -11.03 -14.14 4.10
N LYS A 75 -11.92 -14.85 4.81
CA LYS A 75 -11.98 -16.32 4.78
C LYS A 75 -12.83 -16.82 3.61
N ASP A 76 -14.07 -16.34 3.51
CA ASP A 76 -15.10 -16.97 2.67
C ASP A 76 -15.70 -16.03 1.60
N ALA A 77 -15.26 -14.77 1.55
CA ALA A 77 -15.74 -13.81 0.57
C ALA A 77 -14.75 -13.62 -0.59
N TYR A 78 -15.26 -13.08 -1.69
CA TYR A 78 -14.49 -12.83 -2.90
C TYR A 78 -14.76 -11.44 -3.44
N LEU A 79 -13.75 -10.90 -4.13
CA LEU A 79 -13.88 -9.75 -5.00
C LEU A 79 -13.93 -10.25 -6.45
N ALA A 80 -15.00 -9.87 -7.15
CA ALA A 80 -15.17 -10.15 -8.57
C ALA A 80 -14.25 -9.25 -9.42
N PRO A 81 -13.91 -9.66 -10.66
CA PRO A 81 -13.20 -8.79 -11.60
C PRO A 81 -13.96 -7.49 -11.86
N THR A 82 -13.22 -6.40 -12.03
CA THR A 82 -13.74 -5.11 -12.52
C THR A 82 -13.82 -5.07 -14.04
N ALA A 83 -12.96 -5.83 -14.73
CA ALA A 83 -13.02 -6.05 -16.17
C ALA A 83 -12.56 -7.47 -16.53
N THR A 84 -13.13 -8.03 -17.60
CA THR A 84 -12.77 -9.36 -18.12
C THR A 84 -12.82 -9.37 -19.63
N SER A 85 -11.79 -9.95 -20.24
CA SER A 85 -11.68 -10.24 -21.67
C SER A 85 -11.02 -11.61 -21.88
N SER A 86 -10.88 -12.04 -23.13
CA SER A 86 -10.12 -13.26 -23.45
C SER A 86 -8.62 -13.14 -23.17
N ARG A 87 -8.09 -11.92 -23.04
CA ARG A 87 -6.66 -11.66 -22.83
C ARG A 87 -6.32 -11.16 -21.44
N THR A 88 -7.29 -10.61 -20.71
CA THR A 88 -7.05 -9.99 -19.40
C THR A 88 -8.23 -10.14 -18.45
N ILE A 89 -7.92 -10.36 -17.17
CA ILE A 89 -8.86 -10.18 -16.05
C ILE A 89 -8.26 -9.11 -15.13
N THR A 90 -9.04 -8.09 -14.80
CA THR A 90 -8.60 -6.99 -13.94
C THR A 90 -9.36 -7.00 -12.62
N PHE A 91 -8.64 -6.75 -11.53
CA PHE A 91 -9.20 -6.56 -10.20
C PHE A 91 -8.70 -5.23 -9.63
N ASP A 92 -9.62 -4.40 -9.15
CA ASP A 92 -9.30 -3.17 -8.41
C ASP A 92 -9.85 -3.26 -6.99
N PHE A 93 -9.03 -2.85 -6.01
CA PHE A 93 -9.40 -2.83 -4.60
C PHE A 93 -8.44 -1.94 -3.82
N SER A 94 -8.73 -1.71 -2.54
CA SER A 94 -7.85 -0.94 -1.67
C SER A 94 -7.36 -1.80 -0.50
N LEU A 95 -6.17 -1.47 -0.02
CA LEU A 95 -5.58 -2.03 1.18
C LEU A 95 -5.21 -0.90 2.14
N MET A 96 -5.40 -1.15 3.43
CA MET A 96 -4.79 -0.33 4.47
C MET A 96 -3.32 -0.68 4.59
N VAL A 97 -2.45 0.31 4.71
CA VAL A 97 -1.01 0.14 4.85
C VAL A 97 -0.54 0.88 6.08
N ASP A 98 0.12 0.13 6.96
CA ASP A 98 0.77 0.64 8.15
C ASP A 98 2.27 0.85 7.87
N LEU A 99 2.73 2.09 8.02
CA LEU A 99 4.10 2.53 7.74
C LEU A 99 4.98 2.72 8.98
N GLU A 100 4.50 2.33 10.17
CA GLU A 100 5.24 2.47 11.45
C GLU A 100 6.56 1.71 11.48
N GLY A 101 6.59 0.48 10.93
CA GLY A 101 7.78 -0.39 10.95
C GLY A 101 8.74 -0.13 9.79
N ASP A 102 9.89 -0.83 9.76
CA ASP A 102 10.90 -0.68 8.70
C ASP A 102 10.37 -1.01 7.30
N ILE A 103 9.43 -1.95 7.22
CA ILE A 103 8.74 -2.35 5.99
C ILE A 103 7.25 -2.05 6.08
N PRO A 104 6.58 -1.71 4.96
CA PRO A 104 5.14 -1.54 4.94
C PRO A 104 4.42 -2.82 5.37
N ASN A 105 3.43 -2.67 6.26
CA ASN A 105 2.55 -3.77 6.67
C ASN A 105 1.16 -3.58 6.05
N PHE A 106 0.82 -4.46 5.11
CA PHE A 106 -0.48 -4.44 4.44
C PHE A 106 -1.53 -5.17 5.29
N LEU A 107 -2.65 -4.49 5.50
CA LEU A 107 -3.75 -4.88 6.40
C LEU A 107 -5.06 -4.99 5.64
N GLY A 108 -6.07 -5.52 6.33
CA GLY A 108 -7.41 -5.69 5.77
C GLY A 108 -7.63 -7.03 5.09
N PRO A 109 -8.84 -7.28 4.57
CA PRO A 109 -9.30 -8.62 4.24
C PRO A 109 -8.61 -9.23 3.00
N PHE A 110 -8.01 -8.42 2.12
CA PHE A 110 -7.30 -8.93 0.95
C PHE A 110 -5.84 -9.33 1.25
N SER A 111 -5.29 -8.89 2.39
CA SER A 111 -3.93 -9.19 2.83
C SER A 111 -3.91 -10.43 3.72
N GLN A 112 -3.13 -11.43 3.33
CA GLN A 112 -3.04 -12.74 3.97
C GLN A 112 -1.62 -13.00 4.48
N GLY A 113 -1.49 -13.94 5.41
CA GLY A 113 -0.19 -14.31 6.00
C GLY A 113 0.29 -13.35 7.11
N PRO A 114 1.41 -13.67 7.78
CA PRO A 114 1.98 -12.82 8.82
C PRO A 114 2.61 -11.52 8.27
N LYS A 115 2.89 -10.55 9.14
CA LYS A 115 3.48 -9.23 8.79
C LYS A 115 4.74 -9.34 7.92
N THR A 116 5.56 -10.37 8.14
CA THR A 116 6.84 -10.59 7.43
C THR A 116 6.68 -11.31 6.08
N SER A 117 5.48 -11.75 5.73
CA SER A 117 5.22 -12.45 4.47
C SER A 117 3.78 -12.20 4.01
N ARG A 118 3.40 -10.93 3.88
CA ARG A 118 2.08 -10.53 3.37
C ARG A 118 1.94 -10.88 1.89
N PHE A 119 0.76 -11.38 1.52
CA PHE A 119 0.42 -11.70 0.14
C PHE A 119 -1.08 -11.55 -0.13
N ILE A 120 -1.45 -11.53 -1.40
CA ILE A 120 -2.84 -11.56 -1.87
C ILE A 120 -3.10 -12.91 -2.54
N TYR A 121 -4.29 -13.47 -2.32
CA TYR A 121 -4.75 -14.63 -3.07
C TYR A 121 -5.57 -14.22 -4.29
N VAL A 122 -5.17 -14.71 -5.47
CA VAL A 122 -6.03 -14.81 -6.65
C VAL A 122 -6.45 -16.27 -6.77
N ASN A 123 -7.73 -16.53 -6.55
CA ASN A 123 -8.30 -17.87 -6.58
C ASN A 123 -8.80 -18.20 -7.98
N SER A 124 -8.80 -19.48 -8.32
CA SER A 124 -9.37 -19.98 -9.58
C SER A 124 -10.22 -21.23 -9.39
N GLY A 125 -11.25 -21.39 -10.22
CA GLY A 125 -12.12 -22.56 -10.22
C GLY A 125 -12.98 -22.64 -8.96
N THR A 126 -13.03 -23.80 -8.29
CA THR A 126 -13.84 -24.01 -7.08
C THR A 126 -13.52 -22.99 -5.99
N TYR A 127 -12.25 -22.61 -5.82
CA TYR A 127 -11.86 -21.58 -4.85
C TYR A 127 -12.24 -20.14 -5.28
N ALA A 128 -12.71 -19.95 -6.51
CA ALA A 128 -13.34 -18.71 -6.98
C ALA A 128 -14.88 -18.82 -7.02
N GLY A 129 -15.44 -19.90 -6.47
CA GLY A 129 -16.88 -20.17 -6.47
C GLY A 129 -17.41 -20.71 -7.79
N GLN A 130 -16.56 -21.27 -8.66
CA GLN A 130 -17.01 -21.95 -9.87
C GLN A 130 -17.38 -23.41 -9.55
N GLY A 131 -18.63 -23.78 -9.82
CA GLY A 131 -19.07 -25.18 -9.81
C GLY A 131 -18.62 -25.93 -11.06
N ASN A 132 -18.65 -27.26 -11.02
CA ASN A 132 -18.42 -28.15 -12.18
C ASN A 132 -17.10 -27.89 -12.92
N THR A 133 -16.04 -27.58 -12.17
CA THR A 133 -14.70 -27.36 -12.70
C THR A 133 -13.73 -28.32 -12.03
N LEU A 134 -12.70 -28.72 -12.78
CA LEU A 134 -11.62 -29.59 -12.29
C LEU A 134 -10.59 -28.79 -11.48
N TRP A 135 -10.68 -27.46 -11.51
CA TRP A 135 -9.68 -26.56 -10.93
C TRP A 135 -10.05 -26.12 -9.52
N ALA A 136 -9.15 -26.31 -8.56
CA ALA A 136 -9.25 -25.76 -7.21
C ALA A 136 -7.88 -25.19 -6.81
N ARG A 137 -7.56 -23.97 -7.27
CA ARG A 137 -6.21 -23.40 -7.13
C ARG A 137 -6.23 -21.97 -6.57
N ARG A 138 -5.12 -21.60 -5.94
CA ARG A 138 -4.87 -20.26 -5.41
C ARG A 138 -3.45 -19.82 -5.78
N ALA A 139 -3.32 -18.63 -6.35
CA ALA A 139 -2.05 -17.96 -6.61
C ALA A 139 -1.79 -16.93 -5.50
N LYS A 140 -0.59 -16.94 -4.92
CA LYS A 140 -0.10 -15.99 -3.92
C LYS A 140 0.75 -14.94 -4.61
N LEU A 141 0.31 -13.70 -4.53
CA LEU A 141 1.04 -12.54 -5.01
C LEU A 141 1.66 -11.86 -3.80
N SER A 142 2.98 -11.95 -3.67
CA SER A 142 3.70 -11.34 -2.56
C SER A 142 3.53 -9.83 -2.56
N LEU A 143 3.32 -9.24 -1.39
CA LEU A 143 3.33 -7.78 -1.17
C LEU A 143 4.69 -7.29 -0.69
N MET A 144 5.63 -8.19 -0.40
CA MET A 144 6.91 -7.87 0.23
C MET A 144 7.90 -7.14 -0.70
N SER A 145 7.61 -7.05 -2.00
CA SER A 145 8.39 -6.26 -2.97
C SER A 145 7.96 -4.78 -3.05
N ILE A 146 6.96 -4.39 -2.26
CA ILE A 146 6.48 -3.00 -2.19
C ILE A 146 7.26 -2.27 -1.10
N SER A 147 7.98 -1.22 -1.48
CA SER A 147 8.74 -0.38 -0.55
C SER A 147 7.91 0.79 -0.04
N LYS A 148 8.39 1.48 1.01
CA LYS A 148 7.73 2.68 1.54
C LYS A 148 7.64 3.78 0.49
N GLU A 149 8.70 3.95 -0.30
CA GLU A 149 8.79 4.97 -1.35
C GLU A 149 7.72 4.76 -2.43
N LYS A 150 7.38 3.50 -2.76
CA LYS A 150 6.28 3.20 -3.69
C LYS A 150 4.91 3.57 -3.12
N VAL A 151 4.71 3.34 -1.81
CA VAL A 151 3.47 3.72 -1.12
C VAL A 151 3.34 5.25 -1.06
N GLU A 152 4.41 5.94 -0.68
CA GLU A 152 4.47 7.40 -0.62
C GLU A 152 4.24 8.04 -2.00
N ALA A 153 4.82 7.47 -3.07
CA ALA A 153 4.60 7.95 -4.43
C ALA A 153 3.13 7.85 -4.89
N VAL A 154 2.42 6.79 -4.48
CA VAL A 154 0.98 6.64 -4.72
C VAL A 154 0.20 7.70 -3.93
N LEU A 155 0.53 7.90 -2.66
CA LEU A 155 -0.15 8.89 -1.81
C LEU A 155 0.06 10.33 -2.28
N ALA A 156 1.20 10.63 -2.88
CA ALA A 156 1.53 11.95 -3.42
C ALA A 156 0.83 12.26 -4.76
N SER A 157 0.28 11.27 -5.45
CA SER A 157 -0.25 11.40 -6.81
C SER A 157 -1.73 11.03 -6.86
N THR A 158 -2.61 12.00 -7.12
CA THR A 158 -4.04 11.73 -7.28
C THR A 158 -4.28 10.79 -8.46
N GLY A 159 -5.04 9.71 -8.24
CA GLY A 159 -5.33 8.70 -9.27
C GLY A 159 -4.26 7.62 -9.45
N ALA A 160 -3.13 7.71 -8.74
CA ALA A 160 -2.13 6.67 -8.74
C ALA A 160 -2.56 5.44 -7.93
N ARG A 161 -1.99 4.28 -8.28
CA ARG A 161 -2.21 2.99 -7.62
C ARG A 161 -0.97 2.11 -7.68
N LEU A 162 -0.95 1.05 -6.86
CA LEU A 162 -0.01 -0.04 -7.04
C LEU A 162 -0.58 -1.10 -7.97
N GLU A 163 0.12 -1.39 -9.05
CA GLU A 163 -0.32 -2.32 -10.08
C GLU A 163 0.70 -3.44 -10.29
N THR A 164 0.20 -4.65 -10.50
CA THR A 164 1.01 -5.79 -10.96
C THR A 164 0.29 -6.55 -12.05
N THR A 165 1.07 -7.21 -12.91
CA THR A 165 0.57 -8.13 -13.93
C THR A 165 1.18 -9.52 -13.73
N ILE A 166 0.34 -10.56 -13.76
CA ILE A 166 0.76 -11.95 -13.70
C ILE A 166 0.22 -12.73 -14.89
N GLN A 167 0.92 -13.80 -15.28
CA GLN A 167 0.39 -14.76 -16.25
C GLN A 167 -0.70 -15.61 -15.60
N GLY A 168 -1.80 -15.81 -16.30
CA GLY A 168 -2.98 -16.54 -15.82
C GLY A 168 -2.85 -18.05 -15.96
N ILE A 169 -1.93 -18.52 -16.80
CA ILE A 169 -1.63 -19.94 -17.02
C ILE A 169 -0.29 -20.29 -16.35
N GLY A 170 -0.31 -21.33 -15.53
CA GLY A 170 0.86 -21.90 -14.88
C GLY A 170 1.70 -22.77 -15.82
N ARG A 171 2.87 -23.20 -15.34
CA ARG A 171 3.80 -24.05 -16.12
C ARG A 171 3.22 -25.40 -16.53
N ASP A 172 2.20 -25.86 -15.80
CA ASP A 172 1.50 -27.13 -16.03
C ASP A 172 0.28 -26.98 -16.95
N GLY A 173 0.08 -25.80 -17.56
CA GLY A 173 -1.05 -25.51 -18.44
C GLY A 173 -2.37 -25.23 -17.73
N GLY A 174 -2.44 -25.42 -16.41
CA GLY A 174 -3.61 -25.05 -15.61
C GLY A 174 -3.60 -23.57 -15.20
N PRO A 175 -4.62 -23.11 -14.45
CA PRO A 175 -4.60 -21.78 -13.86
C PRO A 175 -3.37 -21.59 -12.97
N VAL A 176 -2.80 -20.38 -13.01
CA VAL A 176 -1.68 -19.98 -12.16
C VAL A 176 -1.98 -20.25 -10.68
N CYS A 177 -0.99 -20.76 -9.96
CA CYS A 177 -1.18 -21.25 -8.59
C CYS A 177 0.10 -21.17 -7.75
N ALA A 178 -0.04 -21.49 -6.46
CA ALA A 178 1.02 -21.44 -5.46
C ALA A 178 1.66 -20.04 -5.37
N SER A 179 2.93 -19.94 -4.96
CA SER A 179 3.64 -18.66 -4.95
C SER A 179 4.05 -18.25 -6.36
N VAL A 180 3.49 -17.15 -6.86
CA VAL A 180 3.84 -16.62 -8.17
C VAL A 180 5.23 -15.99 -8.09
N LYS A 181 6.15 -16.46 -8.94
CA LYS A 181 7.53 -15.95 -8.98
C LYS A 181 7.56 -14.62 -9.74
N GLY A 182 8.42 -13.70 -9.30
CA GLY A 182 8.67 -12.45 -10.01
C GLY A 182 7.53 -11.41 -9.94
N VAL A 183 6.66 -11.49 -8.93
CA VAL A 183 5.62 -10.49 -8.72
C VAL A 183 6.25 -9.14 -8.38
N GLU A 184 6.11 -8.19 -9.30
CA GLU A 184 6.59 -6.83 -9.16
C GLU A 184 5.39 -5.87 -9.15
N TRP A 185 5.31 -5.04 -8.11
CA TRP A 185 4.33 -3.98 -7.99
C TRP A 185 4.93 -2.64 -8.42
N LYS A 186 4.22 -1.91 -9.27
CA LYS A 186 4.63 -0.65 -9.85
C LYS A 186 3.61 0.43 -9.54
N VAL A 187 4.07 1.67 -9.42
CA VAL A 187 3.17 2.83 -9.34
C VAL A 187 2.63 3.07 -10.75
N ALA A 188 1.30 3.14 -10.89
CA ALA A 188 0.62 3.34 -12.16
C ALA A 188 -0.53 4.35 -12.02
N GLY A 189 -0.87 5.04 -13.10
CA GLY A 189 -1.86 6.11 -13.11
C GLY A 189 -1.25 7.44 -12.65
N GLN A 190 -1.12 8.37 -13.59
CA GLN A 190 -0.88 9.79 -13.39
C GLN A 190 -1.76 10.54 -14.40
#